data_AF-A8ZTG5-F1
#
_entry.id   AF-A8ZTG5-F1
#
_cell.length_a   1.000
_cell.length_b   1.000
_cell.length_c   1.000
_cell.angle_alpha   90.00
_cell.angle_beta   90.00
_cell.angle_gamma   90.00
#
_symmetry.space_group_name_H-M   'P 1'
#
loop_
_entity.id
_entity.type
_entity.pdbx_description
1 polymer ?
#
loop_
_entity_poly.entity_id
_entity_poly.type
_entity_poly.pdbx_seq_one_letter_code
_entity_poly.pdbx_strand_id
1 'polypeptide(L)'
;MKKVLIAFIICIAATAFALEDTPSNRQKEAARYLKTTPPADMMKDMAQKVSMNLPPENREEFKALLTKHLDLEAFTKIMKDSMEKHFTADELKALADFYGSPVGKSAMNKFGDYMGDIMPAIQAELLKAHAEAIKENAEANRQKQNAEE
;
A
#
# COMPACT_ATOMS: atom_id res chain seq x y z
N MET A 1 -35.98 34.85 -6.43
CA MET A 1 -35.87 33.87 -7.54
C MET A 1 -34.47 33.86 -8.19
N LYS A 2 -33.92 34.99 -8.67
CA LYS A 2 -32.54 35.05 -9.23
C LYS A 2 -31.42 34.52 -8.31
N LYS A 3 -31.49 34.80 -6.99
CA LYS A 3 -30.49 34.32 -6.01
C LYS A 3 -30.56 32.81 -5.74
N VAL A 4 -31.74 32.21 -5.89
CA VAL A 4 -31.94 30.75 -5.76
C VAL A 4 -31.44 30.02 -7.01
N LEU A 5 -31.61 30.65 -8.19
CA LEU A 5 -31.10 30.12 -9.45
C LEU A 5 -29.56 30.07 -9.49
N ILE A 6 -28.87 31.06 -8.89
CA ILE A 6 -27.41 31.11 -8.83
C ILE A 6 -26.85 30.02 -7.90
N ALA A 7 -27.52 29.72 -6.79
CA ALA A 7 -27.12 28.63 -5.89
C ALA A 7 -27.26 27.24 -6.55
N PHE A 8 -28.26 27.06 -7.42
CA PHE A 8 -28.47 25.79 -8.12
C PHE A 8 -27.43 25.51 -9.22
N ILE A 9 -26.87 26.55 -9.83
CA ILE A 9 -25.84 26.45 -10.89
C ILE A 9 -24.47 26.08 -10.31
N ILE A 10 -24.15 26.51 -9.08
CA ILE A 10 -22.85 26.22 -8.43
C ILE A 10 -22.73 24.75 -8.02
N CYS A 11 -23.83 24.08 -7.68
CA CYS A 11 -23.82 22.66 -7.30
C CYS A 11 -23.59 21.69 -8.47
N ILE A 12 -23.83 22.10 -9.72
CA ILE A 12 -23.66 21.23 -10.90
C ILE A 12 -22.21 21.30 -11.42
N ALA A 13 -21.43 22.32 -11.08
CA ALA A 13 -20.05 22.48 -11.56
C ALA A 13 -19.04 21.53 -10.89
N ALA A 14 -19.37 20.94 -9.73
CA ALA A 14 -18.42 20.09 -8.99
C ALA A 14 -18.22 18.71 -9.64
N THR A 15 -19.16 18.21 -10.45
CA THR A 15 -19.03 16.92 -11.15
C THR A 15 -18.22 17.02 -12.44
N ALA A 16 -17.90 18.23 -12.92
CA ALA A 16 -17.21 18.43 -14.19
C ALA A 16 -15.72 18.01 -14.16
N PHE A 17 -15.13 17.83 -12.96
CA PHE A 17 -13.73 17.45 -12.80
C PHE A 17 -13.52 15.97 -12.45
N ALA A 18 -14.60 15.23 -12.18
CA ALA A 18 -14.57 13.80 -11.90
C ALA A 18 -14.57 13.01 -13.22
N LEU A 19 -13.67 12.04 -13.34
CA LEU A 19 -13.67 11.12 -14.47
C LEU A 19 -14.90 10.22 -14.38
N GLU A 20 -15.68 10.15 -15.45
CA GLU A 20 -16.86 9.28 -15.50
C GLU A 20 -16.47 7.83 -15.20
N ASP A 21 -17.18 7.19 -14.29
CA ASP A 21 -16.85 5.86 -13.81
C ASP A 21 -17.37 4.77 -14.76
N THR A 22 -16.73 4.68 -15.93
CA THR A 22 -17.03 3.69 -16.98
C THR A 22 -15.99 2.57 -17.01
N PRO A 23 -16.34 1.36 -17.49
CA PRO A 23 -15.37 0.27 -17.65
C PRO A 23 -14.17 0.67 -18.50
N SER A 24 -14.39 1.46 -19.57
CA SER A 24 -13.31 1.93 -20.44
C SER A 24 -12.34 2.87 -19.71
N ASN A 25 -12.86 3.79 -18.89
CA ASN A 25 -12.03 4.69 -18.10
C ASN A 25 -11.26 3.93 -17.03
N ARG A 26 -11.90 2.99 -16.31
CA ARG A 26 -11.20 2.13 -15.35
C ARG A 26 -10.06 1.34 -16.02
N GLN A 27 -10.33 0.72 -17.17
CA GLN A 27 -9.33 -0.04 -17.92
C GLN A 27 -8.12 0.82 -18.32
N LYS A 28 -8.38 2.03 -18.82
CA LYS A 28 -7.36 2.98 -19.24
C LYS A 28 -6.49 3.42 -18.07
N GLU A 29 -7.10 3.78 -16.95
CA GLU A 29 -6.39 4.32 -15.80
C GLU A 29 -5.66 3.22 -15.01
N ALA A 30 -6.21 2.00 -14.92
CA ALA A 30 -5.49 0.83 -14.40
C ALA A 30 -4.25 0.52 -15.25
N ALA A 31 -4.37 0.57 -16.58
CA ALA A 31 -3.22 0.38 -17.47
C ALA A 31 -2.15 1.48 -17.29
N ARG A 32 -2.56 2.74 -17.09
CA ARG A 32 -1.63 3.82 -16.76
C ARG A 32 -0.90 3.55 -15.46
N TYR A 33 -1.62 3.17 -14.40
CA TYR A 33 -1.02 2.84 -13.11
C TYR A 33 0.02 1.72 -13.23
N LEU A 34 -0.33 0.59 -13.87
CA LEU A 34 0.59 -0.54 -14.01
C LEU A 34 1.83 -0.21 -14.85
N LYS A 35 1.78 0.82 -15.70
CA LYS A 35 2.98 1.33 -16.39
C LYS A 35 3.91 2.12 -15.46
N THR A 36 3.37 2.74 -14.41
CA THR A 36 4.15 3.46 -13.39
C THR A 36 4.73 2.54 -12.33
N THR A 37 4.06 1.41 -12.07
CA THR A 37 4.49 0.35 -11.14
C THR A 37 4.48 -1.01 -11.86
N PRO A 38 5.46 -1.30 -12.72
CA PRO A 38 5.44 -2.51 -13.53
C PRO A 38 5.41 -3.78 -12.67
N PRO A 39 4.48 -4.73 -12.92
CA PRO A 39 4.42 -5.98 -12.16
C PRO A 39 5.74 -6.76 -12.17
N ALA A 40 6.52 -6.69 -13.26
CA ALA A 40 7.85 -7.30 -13.35
C ALA A 40 8.81 -6.77 -12.28
N ASP A 41 8.86 -5.44 -12.12
CA ASP A 41 9.73 -4.77 -11.16
C ASP A 41 9.28 -5.08 -9.73
N MET A 42 7.97 -5.10 -9.49
CA MET A 42 7.40 -5.52 -8.20
C MET A 42 7.84 -6.94 -7.83
N MET A 43 7.76 -7.87 -8.79
CA MET A 43 8.16 -9.26 -8.54
C MET A 43 9.66 -9.42 -8.34
N LYS A 44 10.47 -8.67 -9.09
CA LYS A 44 11.92 -8.63 -8.95
C LYS A 44 12.33 -8.09 -7.58
N ASP A 45 11.73 -6.99 -7.14
CA ASP A 45 12.02 -6.40 -5.82
C ASP A 45 11.61 -7.34 -4.70
N MET A 46 10.45 -8.00 -4.83
CA MET A 46 10.01 -9.02 -3.88
C MET A 46 10.98 -10.20 -3.83
N ALA A 47 11.38 -10.72 -4.99
CA ALA A 47 12.35 -11.80 -5.11
C ALA A 47 13.66 -11.45 -4.42
N GLN A 48 14.16 -10.23 -4.66
CA GLN A 48 15.39 -9.75 -4.03
C GLN A 48 15.25 -9.68 -2.51
N LYS A 49 14.23 -9.03 -1.98
CA LYS A 49 14.03 -8.85 -0.54
C LYS A 49 13.82 -10.18 0.19
N VAL A 50 12.97 -11.05 -0.35
CA VAL A 50 12.66 -12.35 0.29
C VAL A 50 13.85 -13.30 0.22
N SER A 51 14.60 -13.30 -0.89
CA SER A 51 15.77 -14.17 -1.03
C SER A 51 16.86 -13.91 0.03
N MET A 52 16.95 -12.70 0.58
CA MET A 52 17.92 -12.36 1.62
C MET A 52 17.68 -13.14 2.93
N ASN A 53 16.44 -13.58 3.16
CA ASN A 53 16.06 -14.38 4.32
C ASN A 53 16.20 -15.90 4.08
N LEU A 54 16.62 -16.31 2.88
CA LEU A 54 16.85 -17.73 2.53
C LEU A 54 18.34 -18.11 2.68
N PRO A 55 18.64 -19.42 2.86
CA PRO A 55 19.99 -19.94 2.75
C PRO A 55 20.64 -19.54 1.41
N PRO A 56 21.93 -19.17 1.38
CA PRO A 56 22.62 -18.67 0.18
C PRO A 56 22.42 -19.54 -1.07
N GLU A 57 22.45 -20.86 -0.91
CA GLU A 57 22.28 -21.86 -1.96
C GLU A 57 20.91 -21.82 -2.65
N ASN A 58 19.86 -21.36 -1.95
CA ASN A 58 18.48 -21.34 -2.46
C ASN A 58 18.09 -19.98 -3.08
N ARG A 59 18.93 -18.95 -2.93
CA ARG A 59 18.57 -17.57 -3.29
C ARG A 59 18.37 -17.38 -4.78
N GLU A 60 19.28 -17.89 -5.60
CA GLU A 60 19.24 -17.70 -7.05
C GLU A 60 18.10 -18.48 -7.70
N GLU A 61 17.82 -19.70 -7.21
CA GLU A 61 16.68 -20.49 -7.67
C GLU A 61 15.36 -19.77 -7.35
N PHE A 62 15.20 -19.25 -6.13
CA PHE A 62 14.01 -18.50 -5.74
C PHE A 62 13.82 -17.22 -6.57
N LYS A 63 14.91 -16.49 -6.84
CA LYS A 63 14.84 -15.31 -7.71
C LYS A 63 14.38 -15.71 -9.12
N ALA A 64 14.98 -16.75 -9.68
CA ALA A 64 14.62 -17.24 -11.02
C ALA A 64 13.16 -17.69 -11.10
N LEU A 65 12.62 -18.33 -10.05
CA LEU A 65 11.21 -18.71 -9.98
C LEU A 65 10.28 -17.51 -10.20
N LEU A 66 10.54 -16.40 -9.51
CA LEU A 66 9.69 -15.22 -9.55
C LEU A 66 9.96 -14.30 -10.75
N THR A 67 11.17 -14.31 -11.33
CA THR A 67 11.52 -13.40 -12.43
C THR A 67 11.56 -14.06 -13.81
N LYS A 68 11.62 -15.40 -13.90
CA LYS A 68 11.71 -16.14 -15.17
C LYS A 68 10.57 -17.12 -15.39
N HIS A 69 10.15 -17.82 -14.34
CA HIS A 69 9.17 -18.90 -14.46
C HIS A 69 7.74 -18.47 -14.13
N LEU A 70 7.59 -17.34 -13.44
CA LEU A 70 6.28 -16.75 -13.21
C LEU A 70 5.66 -16.30 -14.54
N ASP A 71 4.42 -16.73 -14.78
CA ASP A 71 3.60 -16.19 -15.86
C ASP A 71 3.21 -14.74 -15.53
N LEU A 72 4.06 -13.83 -15.98
CA LEU A 72 3.91 -12.40 -15.73
C LEU A 72 2.68 -11.82 -16.43
N GLU A 73 2.29 -12.37 -17.58
CA GLU A 73 1.12 -11.91 -18.33
C GLU A 73 -0.17 -12.26 -17.59
N ALA A 74 -0.30 -13.51 -17.14
CA ALA A 74 -1.43 -13.94 -16.33
C ALA A 74 -1.50 -13.14 -15.01
N PHE A 75 -0.36 -12.93 -14.34
CA PHE A 75 -0.31 -12.15 -13.11
C PHE A 75 -0.71 -10.67 -13.34
N THR A 76 -0.18 -10.04 -14.39
CA THR A 76 -0.53 -8.66 -14.77
C THR A 76 -2.02 -8.55 -15.09
N LYS A 77 -2.59 -9.56 -15.75
CA LYS A 77 -4.02 -9.60 -16.03
C LYS A 77 -4.84 -9.68 -14.75
N ILE A 78 -4.48 -10.55 -13.80
CA ILE A 78 -5.16 -10.66 -12.50
C ILE A 78 -5.13 -9.33 -11.74
N MET A 79 -3.97 -8.67 -11.72
CA MET A 79 -3.84 -7.34 -11.11
C MET A 79 -4.80 -6.34 -11.75
N LYS A 80 -4.77 -6.23 -13.09
CA LYS A 80 -5.60 -5.30 -13.83
C LYS A 80 -7.10 -5.58 -13.64
N ASP A 81 -7.52 -6.83 -13.78
CA ASP A 81 -8.92 -7.24 -13.58
C ASP A 81 -9.40 -6.90 -12.16
N SER A 82 -8.55 -7.16 -11.14
CA SER A 82 -8.85 -6.82 -9.75
C SER A 82 -8.97 -5.31 -9.55
N MET A 83 -8.08 -4.53 -10.16
CA MET A 83 -8.13 -3.07 -10.09
C MET A 83 -9.42 -2.52 -10.70
N GLU A 84 -9.82 -2.99 -11.88
CA GLU A 84 -11.04 -2.55 -12.56
C GLU A 84 -12.32 -2.93 -11.79
N LYS A 85 -12.27 -4.03 -11.04
CA LYS A 85 -13.37 -4.51 -10.21
C LYS A 85 -13.56 -3.69 -8.93
N HIS A 86 -12.46 -3.31 -8.29
CA HIS A 86 -12.48 -2.75 -6.92
C HIS A 86 -12.34 -1.23 -6.86
N PHE A 87 -11.75 -0.61 -7.87
CA PHE A 87 -11.56 0.84 -7.90
C PHE A 87 -12.44 1.50 -8.96
N THR A 88 -12.84 2.73 -8.65
CA THR A 88 -13.47 3.65 -9.60
C THR A 88 -12.43 4.23 -10.56
N ALA A 89 -12.89 4.78 -11.68
CA ALA A 89 -12.02 5.44 -12.65
C ALA A 89 -11.20 6.59 -12.04
N ASP A 90 -11.79 7.37 -11.13
CA ASP A 90 -11.11 8.48 -10.46
C ASP A 90 -10.02 8.03 -9.48
N GLU A 91 -10.27 6.96 -8.72
CA GLU A 91 -9.25 6.39 -7.82
C GLU A 91 -8.05 5.86 -8.60
N LEU A 92 -8.31 5.15 -9.71
CA LEU A 92 -7.26 4.66 -10.60
C LEU A 92 -6.48 5.80 -11.24
N LYS A 93 -7.17 6.86 -11.66
CA LYS A 93 -6.54 8.07 -12.19
C LYS A 93 -5.66 8.72 -11.13
N ALA A 94 -6.15 8.88 -9.91
CA ALA A 94 -5.39 9.48 -8.81
C ALA A 94 -4.12 8.68 -8.48
N LEU A 95 -4.23 7.35 -8.42
CA LEU A 95 -3.08 6.45 -8.24
C LEU A 95 -2.08 6.61 -9.39
N ALA A 96 -2.54 6.55 -10.65
CA ALA A 96 -1.68 6.71 -11.81
C ALA A 96 -1.00 8.08 -11.87
N ASP A 97 -1.70 9.15 -11.50
CA ASP A 97 -1.15 10.51 -11.45
C ASP A 97 -0.09 10.64 -10.35
N PHE A 98 -0.37 10.14 -9.14
CA PHE A 98 0.56 10.20 -8.03
C PHE A 98 1.83 9.40 -8.32
N TYR A 99 1.71 8.09 -8.59
CA TYR A 99 2.86 7.21 -8.86
C TYR A 99 3.58 7.55 -10.18
N GLY A 100 2.88 8.19 -11.13
CA GLY A 100 3.47 8.67 -12.37
C GLY A 100 4.26 9.98 -12.23
N SER A 101 3.92 10.81 -11.23
CA SER A 101 4.52 12.14 -11.06
C SER A 101 5.98 12.09 -10.60
N PRO A 102 6.82 13.10 -10.95
CA PRO A 102 8.18 13.20 -10.44
C PRO A 102 8.24 13.24 -8.90
N VAL A 103 7.29 13.95 -8.28
CA VAL A 103 7.21 14.09 -6.82
C VAL A 103 6.81 12.77 -6.18
N GLY A 104 5.77 12.08 -6.68
CA GLY A 104 5.33 10.80 -6.14
C GLY A 104 6.42 9.73 -6.26
N LYS A 105 7.12 9.65 -7.40
CA LYS A 105 8.29 8.76 -7.53
C LYS A 105 9.39 9.09 -6.53
N SER A 106 9.73 10.37 -6.38
CA SER A 106 10.73 10.80 -5.39
C SER A 106 10.32 10.46 -3.96
N ALA A 107 9.05 10.66 -3.62
CA ALA A 107 8.51 10.34 -2.31
C ALA A 107 8.56 8.83 -2.02
N MET A 108 8.12 8.00 -2.97
CA MET A 108 8.12 6.55 -2.80
C MET A 108 9.52 5.97 -2.69
N ASN A 109 10.52 6.54 -3.38
CA ASN A 109 11.91 6.12 -3.23
C ASN A 109 12.46 6.38 -1.82
N LYS A 110 12.01 7.46 -1.15
CA LYS A 110 12.42 7.81 0.22
C LYS A 110 11.65 7.05 1.29
N PHE A 111 10.54 6.41 0.93
CA PHE A 111 9.70 5.71 1.90
C PHE A 111 10.42 4.53 2.56
N GLY A 112 11.38 3.90 1.84
CA GLY A 112 12.24 2.87 2.39
C GLY A 112 13.11 3.38 3.54
N ASP A 113 13.81 4.51 3.33
CA ASP A 113 14.65 5.14 4.35
C ASP A 113 13.81 5.63 5.54
N TYR A 114 12.67 6.27 5.25
CA TYR A 114 11.70 6.68 6.27
C TYR A 114 11.25 5.50 7.16
N MET A 115 10.92 4.36 6.57
CA MET A 115 10.59 3.15 7.34
C MET A 115 11.81 2.59 8.07
N GLY A 116 13.01 2.69 7.49
CA GLY A 116 14.27 2.33 8.13
C GLY A 116 14.52 3.09 9.43
N ASP A 117 14.18 4.38 9.47
CA ASP A 117 14.30 5.21 10.68
C ASP A 117 13.24 4.88 11.74
N ILE A 118 12.02 4.55 11.30
CA ILE A 118 10.88 4.36 12.20
C ILE A 118 10.83 2.95 12.81
N MET A 119 11.19 1.90 12.05
CA MET A 119 11.04 0.52 12.52
C MET A 119 11.79 0.22 13.84
N PRO A 120 13.03 0.69 14.07
CA PRO A 120 13.70 0.51 15.36
C PRO A 120 12.98 1.20 16.52
N ALA A 121 12.42 2.40 16.29
CA ALA A 121 11.65 3.13 17.30
C ALA A 121 10.36 2.38 17.65
N ILE A 122 9.65 1.84 16.66
CA ILE A 122 8.48 0.98 16.88
C ILE A 122 8.87 -0.24 17.73
N GLN A 123 9.96 -0.93 17.41
CA GLN A 123 10.44 -2.09 18.17
C GLN A 123 10.75 -1.73 19.62
N ALA A 124 11.42 -0.61 19.86
CA ALA A 124 11.74 -0.13 21.20
C ALA A 124 10.47 0.17 22.03
N GLU A 125 9.50 0.87 21.44
CA GLU A 125 8.23 1.17 22.11
C GLU A 125 7.41 -0.09 22.39
N LEU A 126 7.40 -1.07 21.48
CA LEU A 126 6.74 -2.36 21.71
C LEU A 126 7.38 -3.14 22.87
N LEU A 127 8.71 -3.18 22.94
CA LEU A 127 9.43 -3.82 24.06
C LEU A 127 9.13 -3.14 25.39
N LYS A 128 9.08 -1.81 25.40
CA LYS A 128 8.72 -1.02 26.57
C LYS A 128 7.29 -1.30 27.02
N ALA A 129 6.33 -1.26 26.10
CA ALA A 129 4.92 -1.56 26.40
C ALA A 129 4.75 -2.98 26.98
N HIS A 130 5.46 -3.97 26.43
CA HIS A 130 5.45 -5.33 26.96
C HIS A 130 6.02 -5.43 28.38
N ALA A 131 7.12 -4.72 28.66
CA ALA A 131 7.70 -4.67 29.99
C ALA A 131 6.78 -4.00 31.02
N GLU A 132 6.08 -2.94 30.63
CA GLU A 132 5.07 -2.26 31.47
C GLU A 132 3.89 -3.20 31.79
N ALA A 133 3.36 -3.91 30.79
CA ALA A 133 2.28 -4.88 30.98
C ALA A 133 2.66 -6.03 31.93
N ILE A 134 3.90 -6.54 31.84
CA ILE A 134 4.39 -7.56 32.78
C ILE A 134 4.44 -7.01 34.22
N LYS A 135 4.91 -5.78 34.41
CA LYS A 135 4.98 -5.14 35.73
C LYS A 135 3.60 -4.96 36.34
N GLU A 136 2.65 -4.42 35.57
CA GLU A 136 1.27 -4.22 36.02
C GLU A 136 0.62 -5.54 36.45
N ASN A 137 0.77 -6.60 35.64
CA ASN A 137 0.25 -7.92 35.99
C ASN A 137 0.90 -8.49 37.26
N ALA A 138 2.20 -8.29 37.45
CA ALA A 138 2.90 -8.73 38.66
C ALA A 138 2.48 -7.93 39.91
N GLU A 139 2.15 -6.66 39.77
CA GLU A 139 1.61 -5.82 40.85
C GLU A 139 0.18 -6.22 41.20
N ALA A 140 -0.68 -6.41 40.19
CA ALA A 140 -2.05 -6.88 40.39
C ALA A 140 -2.10 -8.25 41.09
N ASN A 141 -1.21 -9.18 40.74
CA ASN A 141 -1.13 -10.49 41.38
C ASN A 141 -0.65 -10.39 42.84
N ARG A 142 0.34 -9.53 43.14
CA ARG A 142 0.78 -9.28 44.53
C ARG A 142 -0.32 -8.66 45.39
N GLN A 143 -1.09 -7.73 44.84
CA GLN A 143 -2.22 -7.12 45.55
C GLN A 143 -3.33 -8.13 45.87
N LYS A 144 -3.61 -9.06 44.94
CA LYS A 144 -4.58 -10.16 45.19
C LYS A 144 -4.12 -11.09 46.30
N GLN A 145 -2.85 -11.51 46.30
CA GLN A 145 -2.29 -12.40 47.33
C GLN A 145 -2.36 -11.75 48.72
N ASN A 146 -2.01 -10.47 48.84
CA ASN A 146 -2.07 -9.75 50.12
C ASN A 146 -3.50 -9.47 50.62
N ALA A 147 -4.53 -9.61 49.76
CA ALA A 147 -5.93 -9.44 50.15
C ALA A 147 -6.61 -10.75 50.58
N GLU A 148 -5.95 -11.89 50.35
CA GLU A 148 -6.43 -13.24 50.69
C GLU A 148 -5.79 -13.78 51.98
N GLU A 149 -4.80 -13.08 52.55
CA GLU A 149 -4.19 -13.32 53.88
C GLU A 149 -4.82 -12.43 54.97
#